data_AF-A0A1L6PVL5-F1
#
_entry.id   AF-A0A1L6PVL5-F1
#
_cell.length_a   1.000
_cell.length_b   1.000
_cell.length_c   1.000
_cell.angle_alpha   90.00
_cell.angle_beta   90.00
_cell.angle_gamma   90.00
#
_symmetry.space_group_name_H-M   'P 1'
#
loop_
_entity.id
_entity.type
_entity.pdbx_description
1 polymer ?
#
loop_
_entity_poly.entity_id
_entity_poly.type
_entity_poly.pdbx_seq_one_letter_code
_entity_poly.pdbx_strand_id
1 'polypeptide(L)'
;PMRADEPGDRMRFTGSVRDTSGTPITGAVIDVWHSTNDGNYSFFSPALPDQYLLRGRVVPAEDGSIEFHSIRPVPYEIPKAGPTGQLMNSYLGRHSWRPAHIHIRITADGYRPLTTQLYFE
;
A
#
# COMPACT_ATOMS: atom_id res chain seq x y z
N PRO A 1 1.93 -9.56 6.68
CA PRO A 1 1.90 -9.87 8.13
C PRO A 1 0.91 -8.97 8.85
N MET A 2 0.07 -9.55 9.72
CA MET A 2 -0.99 -8.87 10.46
C MET A 2 -0.90 -9.28 11.94
N ARG A 3 -1.43 -8.45 12.84
CA ARG A 3 -1.66 -8.85 14.24
C ARG A 3 -2.76 -9.91 14.31
N ALA A 4 -2.87 -10.63 15.43
CA ALA A 4 -3.85 -11.71 15.60
C ALA A 4 -5.30 -11.21 15.49
N ASP A 5 -5.55 -9.99 15.94
CA ASP A 5 -6.82 -9.28 15.97
C ASP A 5 -6.79 -8.01 15.10
N GLU A 6 -6.02 -8.04 14.00
CA GLU A 6 -5.85 -6.89 13.11
C GLU A 6 -7.21 -6.29 12.69
N PRO A 7 -7.52 -5.04 13.10
CA PRO A 7 -8.81 -4.43 12.79
C PRO A 7 -8.97 -4.13 11.30
N GLY A 8 -10.24 -4.08 10.87
CA GLY A 8 -10.65 -3.76 9.51
C GLY A 8 -11.17 -4.97 8.73
N ASP A 9 -11.96 -4.70 7.70
CA ASP A 9 -12.52 -5.75 6.85
C ASP A 9 -11.40 -6.54 6.17
N ARG A 10 -11.56 -7.86 6.08
CA ARG A 10 -10.61 -8.71 5.36
C ARG A 10 -10.62 -8.37 3.88
N MET A 11 -9.43 -8.24 3.30
CA MET A 11 -9.24 -7.93 1.89
C MET A 11 -8.44 -9.03 1.22
N ARG A 12 -8.95 -9.52 0.08
CA ARG A 12 -8.20 -10.35 -0.86
C ARG A 12 -7.91 -9.53 -2.10
N PHE A 13 -6.65 -9.50 -2.51
CA PHE A 13 -6.22 -8.90 -3.76
C PHE A 13 -5.77 -9.99 -4.72
N THR A 14 -6.26 -9.93 -5.96
CA THR A 14 -5.80 -10.76 -7.09
C THR A 14 -5.43 -9.86 -8.26
N GLY A 15 -4.36 -10.19 -8.97
CA GLY A 15 -3.91 -9.45 -10.15
C GLY A 15 -2.91 -10.25 -10.99
N SER A 16 -2.29 -9.62 -11.98
CA SER A 16 -1.20 -10.24 -12.75
C SER A 16 -0.15 -9.21 -13.19
N VAL A 17 1.10 -9.66 -13.37
CA VAL A 17 2.21 -8.85 -13.89
C VAL A 17 2.59 -9.34 -15.29
N ARG A 18 2.40 -8.49 -16.30
CA ARG A 18 2.63 -8.80 -17.72
C ARG A 18 3.32 -7.63 -18.42
N ASP A 19 4.03 -7.93 -19.51
CA ASP A 19 4.56 -6.91 -20.42
C ASP A 19 3.46 -6.35 -21.35
N THR A 20 3.82 -5.42 -22.24
CA THR A 20 2.87 -4.82 -23.21
C THR A 20 2.37 -5.79 -24.28
N SER A 21 3.04 -6.93 -24.46
CA SER A 21 2.62 -8.02 -25.36
C SER A 21 1.72 -9.04 -24.65
N GLY A 22 1.52 -8.89 -23.33
CA GLY A 22 0.74 -9.81 -22.51
C GLY A 22 1.54 -10.97 -21.93
N THR A 23 2.86 -11.02 -22.12
CA THR A 23 3.73 -12.07 -21.61
C THR A 23 3.87 -11.95 -20.09
N PRO A 24 3.66 -13.04 -19.32
CA PRO A 24 3.93 -13.05 -17.87
C PRO A 24 5.37 -12.65 -17.53
N ILE A 25 5.55 -11.80 -16.51
CA ILE A 25 6.88 -11.40 -16.01
C ILE A 25 7.17 -12.16 -14.71
N THR A 26 7.65 -13.40 -14.83
CA THR A 26 7.86 -14.31 -13.68
C THR A 26 8.97 -13.85 -12.73
N GLY A 27 9.94 -13.08 -13.23
CA GLY A 27 11.03 -12.52 -12.43
C GLY A 27 10.66 -11.27 -11.61
N ALA A 28 9.38 -10.88 -11.58
CA ALA A 28 8.94 -9.69 -10.86
C ALA A 28 8.87 -9.90 -9.34
N VAL A 29 9.24 -8.86 -8.59
CA VAL A 29 9.01 -8.75 -7.14
C VAL A 29 8.08 -7.57 -6.90
N ILE A 30 6.99 -7.81 -6.18
CA ILE A 30 5.97 -6.82 -5.85
C ILE A 30 6.06 -6.48 -4.36
N ASP A 31 6.60 -5.32 -4.01
CA ASP A 31 6.50 -4.75 -2.67
C ASP A 31 5.10 -4.16 -2.46
N VAL A 32 4.48 -4.50 -1.33
CA VAL A 32 3.15 -4.04 -0.92
C VAL A 32 3.25 -3.38 0.46
N TRP A 33 2.63 -2.20 0.61
CA TRP A 33 2.40 -1.61 1.94
C TRP A 33 1.15 -0.73 1.98
N HIS A 34 0.47 -0.71 3.12
CA HIS A 34 -0.66 0.20 3.39
C HIS A 34 -0.79 0.49 4.89
N SER A 35 -1.68 1.41 5.26
CA SER A 35 -1.96 1.76 6.65
C SER A 35 -2.83 0.72 7.36
N THR A 36 -2.81 0.73 8.68
CA THR A 36 -3.80 0.05 9.52
C THR A 36 -5.19 0.66 9.33
N ASN A 37 -6.21 0.02 9.92
CA ASN A 37 -7.57 0.57 9.98
C ASN A 37 -7.67 1.90 10.77
N ASP A 38 -6.62 2.26 11.52
CA ASP A 38 -6.48 3.55 12.21
C ASP A 38 -5.61 4.57 11.44
N GLY A 39 -5.25 4.28 10.19
CA GLY A 39 -4.43 5.18 9.38
C GLY A 39 -2.94 5.22 9.79
N ASN A 40 -2.45 4.29 10.61
CA ASN A 40 -1.05 4.27 11.02
C ASN A 40 -0.20 3.38 10.09
N TYR A 41 1.05 3.77 9.88
CA TYR A 41 2.05 2.96 9.17
C TYR A 41 3.12 2.47 10.14
N SER A 42 3.39 1.17 10.13
CA SER A 42 4.50 0.58 10.92
C SER A 42 5.83 1.26 10.58
N PHE A 43 6.73 1.39 11.55
CA PHE A 43 7.95 2.22 11.49
C PHE A 43 7.76 3.75 11.47
N PHE A 44 6.54 4.24 11.23
CA PHE A 44 6.27 5.69 11.11
C PHE A 44 5.22 6.20 12.11
N SER A 45 4.78 5.33 13.01
CA SER A 45 3.83 5.67 14.08
C SER A 45 4.31 5.09 15.40
N PRO A 46 4.38 5.88 16.47
CA PRO A 46 4.73 5.38 17.80
C PRO A 46 3.67 4.43 18.38
N ALA A 47 2.47 4.38 17.78
CA ALA A 47 1.42 3.45 18.18
C ALA A 47 1.61 2.03 17.61
N LEU A 48 2.62 1.82 16.76
CA LEU A 48 2.93 0.53 16.14
C LEU A 48 4.37 0.14 16.46
N PRO A 49 4.66 -1.17 16.56
CA PRO A 49 6.03 -1.64 16.65
C PRO A 49 6.79 -1.38 15.34
N ASP A 50 8.10 -1.24 15.46
CA ASP A 50 9.04 -1.18 14.33
C ASP A 50 9.25 -2.59 13.75
N GLN A 51 8.20 -3.10 13.13
CA GLN A 51 8.10 -4.42 12.51
C GLN A 51 7.37 -4.29 11.18
N TYR A 52 7.52 -5.27 10.28
CA TYR A 52 6.90 -5.26 8.95
C TYR A 52 5.38 -5.59 8.95
N LEU A 53 4.61 -4.98 9.86
CA LEU A 53 3.14 -5.06 9.86
C LEU A 53 2.58 -4.37 8.62
N LEU A 54 1.65 -5.04 7.94
CA LEU A 54 0.99 -4.57 6.70
C LEU A 54 1.98 -4.19 5.59
N ARG A 55 3.14 -4.86 5.57
CA ARG A 55 4.21 -4.73 4.59
C ARG A 55 4.64 -6.13 4.14
N GLY A 56 4.93 -6.31 2.85
CA GLY A 56 5.38 -7.61 2.36
C GLY A 56 5.82 -7.58 0.91
N ARG A 57 6.35 -8.71 0.46
CA ARG A 57 6.68 -8.97 -0.94
C ARG A 57 5.95 -10.20 -1.42
N VAL A 58 5.45 -10.15 -2.64
CA VAL A 58 4.94 -11.32 -3.36
C VAL A 58 5.64 -11.43 -4.71
N VAL A 59 5.67 -12.66 -5.22
CA VAL A 59 6.18 -12.99 -6.56
C VAL A 59 5.04 -13.59 -7.37
N PRO A 60 4.98 -13.34 -8.68
CA PRO A 60 3.98 -13.94 -9.54
C PRO A 60 4.21 -15.45 -9.70
N ALA A 61 3.12 -16.19 -9.89
CA ALA A 61 3.18 -17.55 -10.41
C ALA A 61 3.67 -17.55 -11.87
N GLU A 62 3.89 -18.73 -12.45
CA GLU A 62 4.41 -18.87 -13.82
C GLU A 62 3.49 -18.23 -14.88
N ASP A 63 2.19 -18.20 -14.64
CA ASP A 63 1.19 -17.55 -15.51
C ASP A 63 1.12 -16.02 -15.33
N GLY A 64 1.92 -15.47 -14.42
CA GLY A 64 2.00 -14.05 -14.08
C GLY A 64 1.01 -13.62 -13.00
N SER A 65 0.16 -14.52 -12.49
CA SER A 65 -0.84 -14.18 -11.47
C SER A 65 -0.22 -13.93 -10.10
N ILE A 66 -0.81 -13.02 -9.33
CA ILE A 66 -0.46 -12.73 -7.94
C ILE A 66 -1.70 -12.73 -7.07
N GLU A 67 -1.54 -13.17 -5.83
CA GLU A 67 -2.55 -13.07 -4.79
C GLU A 67 -1.91 -12.68 -3.46
N PHE A 68 -2.58 -11.81 -2.70
CA PHE A 68 -2.26 -11.60 -1.29
C PHE A 68 -3.50 -11.27 -0.48
N HIS A 69 -3.45 -11.60 0.81
CA HIS A 69 -4.52 -11.31 1.76
C HIS A 69 -4.04 -10.27 2.77
N SER A 70 -4.92 -9.35 3.14
CA SER A 70 -4.67 -8.31 4.14
C SER A 70 -5.99 -7.86 4.80
N ILE A 71 -5.98 -6.66 5.36
CA ILE A 71 -7.16 -5.85 5.71
C ILE A 71 -7.35 -4.73 4.69
N ARG A 72 -8.58 -4.23 4.60
CA ARG A 72 -8.98 -3.06 3.82
C ARG A 72 -8.36 -1.80 4.46
N PRO A 73 -7.46 -1.06 3.77
CA PRO A 73 -6.96 0.20 4.30
C PRO A 73 -8.07 1.27 4.31
N VAL A 74 -7.88 2.31 5.12
CA VAL A 74 -8.79 3.46 5.25
C VAL A 74 -8.16 4.74 4.70
N PRO A 75 -8.93 5.84 4.51
CA PRO A 75 -8.37 7.15 4.25
C PRO A 75 -7.31 7.56 5.29
N TYR A 76 -6.29 8.27 4.84
CA TYR A 76 -5.17 8.72 5.67
C TYR A 76 -5.19 10.24 5.80
N GLU A 77 -5.16 10.77 7.03
CA GLU A 77 -5.02 12.20 7.28
C GLU A 77 -3.58 12.54 7.66
N ILE A 78 -2.96 13.49 6.97
CA ILE A 78 -1.68 14.06 7.42
C ILE A 78 -1.94 14.79 8.75
N PRO A 79 -1.08 14.60 9.79
CA PRO A 79 -1.28 15.22 11.09
C PRO A 79 -1.46 16.73 11.02
N LYS A 80 -2.66 17.22 11.42
CA LYS A 80 -3.03 18.64 11.34
C LYS A 80 -2.12 19.57 12.13
N ALA A 81 -1.63 19.10 13.28
CA ALA A 81 -0.79 19.88 14.16
C ALA A 81 0.61 20.14 13.59
N GLY A 82 1.09 19.30 12.66
CA GLY A 82 2.40 19.45 12.03
C GLY A 82 2.40 20.53 10.93
N PRO A 83 3.58 21.03 10.51
CA PRO A 83 3.67 22.12 9.55
C PRO A 83 2.94 21.86 8.23
N THR A 84 3.02 20.64 7.69
CA THR A 84 2.28 20.25 6.47
C THR A 84 0.77 20.30 6.67
N GLY A 85 0.28 19.83 7.82
CA GLY A 85 -1.13 19.87 8.17
C GLY A 85 -1.64 21.30 8.35
N GLN A 86 -0.88 22.15 9.03
CA GLN A 86 -1.22 23.57 9.20
C GLN A 86 -1.28 24.30 7.87
N LEU A 87 -0.31 24.06 6.98
CA LEU A 87 -0.31 24.62 5.63
C LEU A 87 -1.57 24.24 4.85
N MET A 88 -1.89 22.95 4.79
CA MET A 88 -3.05 22.46 4.02
C MET A 88 -4.37 22.98 4.60
N ASN A 89 -4.58 22.87 5.91
CA ASN A 89 -5.87 23.12 6.52
C ASN A 89 -6.09 24.60 6.86
N SER A 90 -5.10 25.26 7.47
CA SER A 90 -5.25 26.63 7.99
C SER A 90 -4.92 27.67 6.92
N TYR A 91 -3.73 27.58 6.31
CA TYR A 91 -3.25 28.63 5.41
C TYR A 91 -3.83 28.54 3.99
N LEU A 92 -4.16 27.33 3.51
CA LEU A 92 -4.72 27.11 2.18
C LEU A 92 -6.24 26.86 2.18
N GLY A 93 -6.87 26.65 3.33
CA GLY A 93 -8.29 26.31 3.43
C GLY A 93 -8.68 25.01 2.71
N ARG A 94 -7.74 24.08 2.53
CA ARG A 94 -7.97 22.74 1.95
C ARG A 94 -8.16 21.72 3.09
N HIS A 95 -8.18 20.43 2.75
CA HIS A 95 -8.10 19.34 3.72
C HIS A 95 -6.80 18.56 3.54
N SER A 96 -6.41 17.77 4.54
CA SER A 96 -5.17 16.98 4.52
C SER A 96 -5.40 15.46 4.41
N TRP A 97 -6.53 15.07 3.82
CA TRP A 97 -6.91 13.67 3.61
C TRP A 97 -6.41 13.12 2.28
N ARG A 98 -6.09 11.84 2.30
CA ARG A 98 -5.86 10.99 1.15
C ARG A 98 -6.90 9.88 1.15
N PRO A 99 -7.44 9.46 -0.01
CA PRO A 99 -8.31 8.29 -0.07
C PRO A 99 -7.57 7.03 0.40
N ALA A 100 -8.33 6.00 0.79
CA ALA A 100 -7.77 4.69 1.08
C ALA A 100 -6.98 4.18 -0.13
N HIS A 101 -5.80 3.60 0.11
CA HIS A 101 -4.93 3.16 -0.97
C HIS A 101 -3.98 2.04 -0.55
N ILE A 102 -3.53 1.28 -1.54
CA ILE A 102 -2.45 0.30 -1.41
C ILE A 102 -1.27 0.82 -2.21
N HIS A 103 -0.10 0.93 -1.58
CA HIS A 103 1.12 1.21 -2.33
C HIS A 103 1.69 -0.06 -2.93
N ILE A 104 2.14 0.07 -4.18
CA ILE A 104 2.75 -1.00 -4.95
C ILE A 104 4.06 -0.50 -5.55
N ARG A 105 5.12 -1.29 -5.40
CA ARG A 105 6.34 -1.17 -6.21
C ARG A 105 6.68 -2.50 -6.85
N ILE A 106 6.86 -2.50 -8.17
CA ILE A 106 7.20 -3.70 -8.95
C ILE A 106 8.56 -3.49 -9.61
N THR A 107 9.45 -4.47 -9.44
CA THR A 107 10.77 -4.51 -10.09
C THR A 107 10.99 -5.86 -10.75
N ALA A 108 11.62 -5.89 -11.92
CA ALA A 108 12.07 -7.09 -12.61
C ALA A 108 13.28 -6.72 -13.49
N ASP A 109 14.24 -7.63 -13.66
CA ASP A 109 15.39 -7.39 -14.53
C ASP A 109 14.94 -7.15 -15.97
N GLY A 110 15.53 -6.15 -16.63
CA GLY A 110 15.15 -5.74 -17.98
C GLY A 110 13.89 -4.86 -18.08
N TYR A 111 13.20 -4.59 -16.96
CA TYR A 111 12.02 -3.72 -16.92
C TYR A 111 12.27 -2.46 -16.10
N ARG A 112 11.59 -1.36 -16.45
CA ARG A 112 11.60 -0.18 -15.59
C ARG A 112 10.78 -0.45 -14.33
N PRO A 113 11.22 0.00 -13.14
CA PRO A 113 10.41 -0.10 -11.94
C PRO A 113 9.07 0.62 -12.10
N LEU A 114 7.99 -0.02 -11.65
CA LEU A 114 6.68 0.60 -11.54
C LEU A 114 6.42 0.94 -10.07
N THR A 115 6.26 2.22 -9.75
CA THR A 115 5.73 2.68 -8.46
C THR A 115 4.34 3.24 -8.69
N THR A 116 3.33 2.67 -8.04
CA THR A 116 1.94 3.06 -8.24
C THR A 116 1.11 2.90 -6.96
N GLN A 117 -0.16 3.31 -7.02
CA GLN A 117 -1.13 3.12 -5.95
C GLN A 117 -2.46 2.65 -6.53
N LEU A 118 -3.13 1.78 -5.78
CA LEU A 118 -4.50 1.34 -6.07
C LEU A 118 -5.45 1.99 -5.07
N TYR A 119 -6.60 2.48 -5.56
CA TYR A 119 -7.64 3.13 -4.78
C TYR A 119 -8.92 2.29 -4.81
N PHE A 120 -9.98 2.77 -4.16
CA PHE A 120 -11.25 2.08 -4.03
C PHE A 120 -12.38 3.04 -4.43
N GLU A 121 -13.33 2.53 -5.22
CA GLU A 121 -14.57 3.22 -5.60
C GLU A 121 -15.57 3.29 -4.44
#